data_AF-A0A1G3UG11-F1
#
_entry.id   AF-A0A1G3UG11-F1
#
_cell.length_a   1.000
_cell.length_b   1.000
_cell.length_c   1.000
_cell.angle_alpha   90.00
_cell.angle_beta   90.00
_cell.angle_gamma   90.00
#
_symmetry.space_group_name_H-M   'P 1'
#
loop_
_entity.id
_entity.type
_entity.pdbx_description
1 polymer ?
#
loop_
_entity_poly.entity_id
_entity_poly.type
_entity_poly.pdbx_seq_one_letter_code
_entity_poly.pdbx_strand_id
1 'polypeptide(L)'
;MNKLAKTHLNNALEQLKINSISTDKYACLELRQCLEALTYQKIKAYKDRISDSITSQWRPAQVMTMLEELEPCSTINKNIDIKFTMDNHELHKKIIQNEITSSFIKNCYHKLGSYLHVPIKEINNKSDLHTYLVKLTEEIKPYLDNEVYSTMAKVNKFKCSEKGCNQEFIRNADSIKVGDIISCFNPNCKAEYIIKEKKENEYMTKLHEAIIECNCGNEMHVASYKLKNDKYLYTCKECQSKYVITKAYKMEIDNE
;
A
#
# COMPACT_ATOMS: atom_id res chain seq x y z
N MET A 1 -1.03 -16.43 16.05
CA MET A 1 -1.15 -15.58 14.85
C MET A 1 -0.12 -16.04 13.81
N ASN A 2 -0.32 -15.82 12.50
CA ASN A 2 0.50 -16.29 11.37
C ASN A 2 0.46 -17.79 11.01
N LYS A 3 -0.58 -18.56 11.38
CA LYS A 3 -0.63 -20.02 11.07
C LYS A 3 -0.44 -20.33 9.59
N LEU A 4 -1.17 -19.63 8.70
CA LEU A 4 -1.10 -19.84 7.25
C LEU A 4 0.27 -19.48 6.67
N ALA A 5 0.83 -18.33 7.06
CA ALA A 5 2.16 -17.92 6.61
C ALA A 5 3.26 -18.88 7.09
N LYS A 6 3.16 -19.36 8.34
CA LYS A 6 4.07 -20.39 8.90
C LYS A 6 3.95 -21.72 8.14
N THR A 7 2.75 -22.14 7.76
CA THR A 7 2.54 -23.33 6.92
C THR A 7 3.28 -23.19 5.59
N HIS A 8 3.10 -22.07 4.88
CA HIS A 8 3.78 -21.84 3.60
C HIS A 8 5.30 -21.76 3.73
N LEU A 9 5.83 -21.11 4.79
CA LEU A 9 7.27 -21.12 5.04
C LEU A 9 7.80 -22.54 5.27
N ASN A 10 7.09 -23.35 6.06
CA ASN A 10 7.50 -24.74 6.34
C ASN A 10 7.48 -25.59 5.07
N ASN A 11 6.45 -25.46 4.24
CA ASN A 11 6.38 -26.13 2.94
C ASN A 11 7.57 -25.73 2.05
N ALA A 12 7.89 -24.42 1.98
CA ALA A 12 9.06 -23.95 1.23
C ALA A 12 10.35 -24.58 1.75
N LEU A 13 10.57 -24.60 3.07
CA LEU A 13 11.74 -25.20 3.71
C LEU A 13 11.86 -26.71 3.42
N GLU A 14 10.76 -27.46 3.40
CA GLU A 14 10.76 -28.88 3.04
C GLU A 14 11.20 -29.11 1.60
N GLN A 15 10.75 -28.26 0.68
CA GLN A 15 11.07 -28.36 -0.74
C GLN A 15 12.53 -28.00 -1.03
N LEU A 16 13.08 -27.04 -0.28
CA LEU A 16 14.49 -26.69 -0.36
C LEU A 16 15.41 -27.85 0.07
N LYS A 17 14.99 -28.74 0.97
CA LYS A 17 15.82 -29.92 1.37
C LYS A 17 16.12 -30.86 0.20
N ILE A 18 15.26 -30.91 -0.81
CA ILE A 18 15.40 -31.80 -1.98
C ILE A 18 16.46 -31.27 -2.96
N ASN A 19 16.71 -29.95 -2.96
CA ASN A 19 17.72 -29.28 -3.80
C ASN A 19 17.59 -29.62 -5.30
N SER A 20 16.42 -29.37 -5.86
CA SER A 20 16.13 -29.54 -7.29
C SER A 20 15.49 -28.28 -7.86
N ILE A 21 15.65 -28.03 -9.17
CA ILE A 21 15.08 -26.84 -9.80
C ILE A 21 13.55 -26.79 -9.70
N SER A 22 12.90 -27.95 -9.77
CA SER A 22 11.44 -28.08 -9.66
C SER A 22 10.96 -27.78 -8.24
N THR A 23 11.68 -28.28 -7.23
CA THR A 23 11.33 -28.04 -5.83
C THR A 23 11.68 -26.61 -5.40
N ASP A 24 12.73 -26.01 -5.94
CA ASP A 24 13.04 -24.59 -5.75
C ASP A 24 11.97 -23.68 -6.37
N LYS A 25 11.45 -24.03 -7.56
CA LYS A 25 10.29 -23.34 -8.16
C LYS A 25 9.03 -23.47 -7.31
N TYR A 26 8.78 -24.66 -6.75
CA TYR A 26 7.67 -24.84 -5.82
C TYR A 26 7.87 -24.01 -4.54
N ALA A 27 9.08 -23.98 -3.99
CA ALA A 27 9.42 -23.11 -2.86
C ALA A 27 9.20 -21.63 -3.19
N CYS A 28 9.45 -21.18 -4.43
CA CYS A 28 9.10 -19.82 -4.85
C CYS A 28 7.59 -19.52 -4.73
N LEU A 29 6.74 -20.49 -5.11
CA LEU A 29 5.30 -20.35 -5.00
C LEU A 29 4.86 -20.26 -3.54
N GLU A 30 5.36 -21.16 -2.69
CA GLU A 30 5.07 -21.17 -1.26
C GLU A 30 5.53 -19.87 -0.58
N LEU A 31 6.73 -19.37 -0.90
CA LEU A 31 7.21 -18.09 -0.36
C LEU A 31 6.35 -16.91 -0.79
N ARG A 32 5.81 -16.90 -2.02
CA ARG A 32 4.84 -15.85 -2.44
C ARG A 32 3.56 -15.91 -1.61
N GLN A 33 3.04 -17.11 -1.38
CA GLN A 33 1.85 -17.32 -0.53
C GLN A 33 2.11 -16.95 0.94
N CYS A 34 3.33 -17.19 1.44
CA CYS A 34 3.77 -16.75 2.76
C CYS A 34 3.73 -15.22 2.89
N LEU A 35 4.29 -14.50 1.91
CA LEU A 35 4.26 -13.03 1.87
C LEU A 35 2.82 -12.49 1.76
N GLU A 36 1.98 -13.12 0.94
CA GLU A 36 0.54 -12.79 0.84
C GLU A 36 -0.17 -12.94 2.18
N ALA A 37 0.03 -14.08 2.85
CA ALA A 37 -0.58 -14.36 4.15
C ALA A 37 -0.13 -13.37 5.24
N LEU A 38 1.17 -13.01 5.26
CA LEU A 38 1.71 -11.97 6.16
C LEU A 38 1.03 -10.62 5.91
N THR A 39 0.97 -10.20 4.65
CA THR A 39 0.35 -8.92 4.26
C THR A 39 -1.12 -8.88 4.65
N TYR A 40 -1.91 -9.91 4.32
CA TYR A 40 -3.34 -9.93 4.64
C TYR A 40 -3.60 -10.03 6.15
N GLN A 41 -2.75 -10.71 6.91
CA GLN A 41 -2.88 -10.70 8.36
C GLN A 41 -2.64 -9.30 8.93
N LYS A 42 -1.64 -8.57 8.42
CA LYS A 42 -1.38 -7.20 8.86
C LYS A 42 -2.59 -6.30 8.58
N ILE A 43 -3.21 -6.38 7.39
CA ILE A 43 -4.43 -5.61 7.07
C ILE A 43 -5.56 -5.89 8.06
N LYS A 44 -5.74 -7.14 8.51
CA LYS A 44 -6.82 -7.49 9.43
C LYS A 44 -6.74 -6.69 10.74
N ALA A 45 -5.55 -6.28 11.17
CA ALA A 45 -5.38 -5.38 12.31
C ALA A 45 -5.93 -3.95 12.07
N TYR A 46 -6.15 -3.59 10.81
CA TYR A 46 -6.67 -2.30 10.35
C TYR A 46 -8.07 -2.40 9.75
N LYS A 47 -8.79 -3.52 9.93
CA LYS A 47 -10.13 -3.75 9.37
C LYS A 47 -11.14 -2.63 9.69
N ASP A 48 -11.02 -2.00 10.87
CA ASP A 48 -11.93 -0.92 11.28
C ASP A 48 -11.61 0.42 10.59
N ARG A 49 -10.52 0.47 9.82
CA ARG A 49 -10.05 1.66 9.08
C ARG A 49 -10.07 1.50 7.58
N ILE A 50 -10.28 0.28 7.09
CA ILE A 50 -10.21 -0.08 5.68
C ILE A 50 -11.42 -0.92 5.34
N SER A 51 -12.22 -0.51 4.36
CA SER A 51 -13.40 -1.29 3.97
C SER A 51 -13.02 -2.62 3.32
N ASP A 52 -13.70 -3.70 3.68
CA ASP A 52 -13.47 -5.05 3.12
C ASP A 52 -13.67 -5.14 1.59
N SER A 53 -14.58 -4.31 1.06
CA SER A 53 -14.82 -4.23 -0.39
C SER A 53 -13.57 -3.83 -1.19
N ILE A 54 -12.65 -3.12 -0.54
CA ILE A 54 -11.43 -2.60 -1.14
C ILE A 54 -10.29 -3.62 -0.99
N THR A 55 -10.18 -4.31 0.15
CA THR A 55 -9.05 -5.21 0.46
C THR A 55 -9.08 -6.53 -0.31
N SER A 56 -10.27 -7.00 -0.69
CA SER A 56 -10.46 -8.28 -1.41
C SER A 56 -9.87 -8.31 -2.84
N GLN A 57 -9.63 -7.14 -3.45
CA GLN A 57 -9.14 -7.04 -4.83
C GLN A 57 -7.64 -6.71 -4.92
N TRP A 58 -6.95 -6.58 -3.79
CA TRP A 58 -5.62 -5.98 -3.75
C TRP A 58 -4.49 -6.98 -3.76
N ARG A 59 -3.44 -6.68 -4.53
CA ARG A 59 -2.17 -7.40 -4.49
C ARG A 59 -1.37 -6.96 -3.25
N PRO A 60 -0.50 -7.81 -2.68
CA PRO A 60 0.25 -7.50 -1.47
C PRO A 60 1.01 -6.18 -1.49
N ALA A 61 1.68 -5.85 -2.61
CA ALA A 61 2.39 -4.58 -2.71
C ALA A 61 1.45 -3.37 -2.63
N GLN A 62 0.27 -3.44 -3.26
CA GLN A 62 -0.72 -2.35 -3.23
C GLN A 62 -1.26 -2.15 -1.82
N VAL A 63 -1.54 -3.24 -1.12
CA VAL A 63 -1.92 -3.22 0.28
C VAL A 63 -0.88 -2.47 1.11
N MET A 64 0.39 -2.86 1.00
CA MET A 64 1.42 -2.34 1.89
C MET A 64 1.71 -0.88 1.63
N THR A 65 1.71 -0.45 0.36
CA THR A 65 1.81 0.98 0.00
C THR A 65 0.65 1.77 0.60
N MET A 66 -0.57 1.25 0.49
CA MET A 66 -1.72 1.89 1.11
C MET A 66 -1.60 1.97 2.62
N LEU A 67 -1.08 0.91 3.26
CA LEU A 67 -0.90 0.88 4.70
C LEU A 67 0.16 1.88 5.17
N GLU A 68 1.22 2.07 4.38
CA GLU A 68 2.24 3.11 4.60
C GLU A 68 1.65 4.52 4.46
N GLU A 69 0.77 4.75 3.49
CA GLU A 69 0.04 6.02 3.33
C GLU A 69 -0.98 6.26 4.45
N LEU A 70 -1.61 5.19 4.94
CA LEU A 70 -2.57 5.24 6.04
C LEU A 70 -1.86 5.53 7.37
N GLU A 71 -0.77 4.83 7.61
CA GLU A 71 -0.05 4.72 8.88
C GLU A 71 1.46 4.66 8.59
N PRO A 72 2.15 5.81 8.55
CA PRO A 72 3.58 5.85 8.25
C PRO A 72 4.43 5.00 9.21
N CYS A 73 4.01 4.91 10.47
CA CYS A 73 4.68 4.11 11.49
C CYS A 73 4.36 2.60 11.38
N SER A 74 3.63 2.17 10.35
CA SER A 74 3.35 0.75 10.11
C SER A 74 4.58 -0.01 9.60
N THR A 75 5.63 0.67 9.18
CA THR A 75 6.88 0.05 8.67
C THR A 75 8.03 0.08 9.66
N ILE A 76 7.81 0.66 10.84
CA ILE A 76 8.84 0.87 11.85
C ILE A 76 8.72 -0.23 12.90
N ASN A 77 9.81 -0.95 13.16
CA ASN A 77 9.86 -1.95 14.23
C ASN A 77 9.48 -1.32 15.57
N LYS A 78 8.67 -2.02 16.37
CA LYS A 78 8.16 -1.52 17.65
C LYS A 78 8.62 -2.40 18.80
N ASN A 79 9.00 -1.76 19.90
CA ASN A 79 9.15 -2.39 21.20
C ASN A 79 7.99 -1.91 22.07
N ILE A 80 7.16 -2.84 22.53
CA ILE A 80 5.98 -2.56 23.33
C ILE A 80 6.22 -3.16 24.71
N ASP A 81 6.39 -2.31 25.71
CA ASP A 81 6.51 -2.71 27.11
C ASP A 81 5.15 -2.53 27.79
N ILE A 82 4.54 -3.65 28.19
CA ILE A 82 3.25 -3.67 28.87
C ILE A 82 3.49 -3.97 30.35
N LYS A 83 3.10 -3.03 31.21
CA LYS A 83 3.05 -3.19 32.66
C LYS A 83 1.61 -3.27 33.10
N PHE A 84 1.26 -4.29 33.86
CA PHE A 84 -0.07 -4.41 34.43
C PHE A 84 0.01 -5.06 35.82
N THR A 85 -0.86 -4.59 36.70
CA THR A 85 -0.96 -5.09 38.08
C THR A 85 -2.15 -6.02 38.16
N MET A 86 -1.93 -7.27 38.58
CA MET A 86 -3.00 -8.19 38.93
C MET A 86 -2.75 -8.71 40.34
N ASP A 87 -3.77 -8.64 41.20
CA ASP A 87 -3.74 -9.18 42.57
C ASP A 87 -2.49 -8.75 43.38
N ASN A 88 -2.15 -7.44 43.34
CA ASN A 88 -0.96 -6.86 43.97
C ASN A 88 0.41 -7.34 43.45
N HIS A 89 0.44 -8.08 42.34
CA HIS A 89 1.66 -8.43 41.63
C HIS A 89 1.84 -7.59 40.37
N GLU A 90 3.02 -6.99 40.21
CA GLU A 90 3.40 -6.33 38.97
C GLU A 90 3.89 -7.36 37.95
N LEU A 91 3.24 -7.40 36.80
CA LEU A 91 3.66 -8.19 35.64
C LEU A 91 4.22 -7.27 34.57
N HIS A 92 5.32 -7.69 33.97
CA HIS A 92 6.00 -6.98 32.89
C HIS A 92 6.13 -7.89 31.67
N LYS A 93 5.59 -7.46 30.53
CA LYS A 93 5.73 -8.17 29.25
C LYS A 93 6.32 -7.23 28.21
N LYS A 94 7.44 -7.63 27.63
CA LYS A 94 8.04 -6.98 26.47
C LYS A 94 7.65 -7.71 25.19
N ILE A 95 7.17 -6.96 24.20
CA ILE A 95 6.78 -7.49 22.89
C ILE A 95 7.59 -6.78 21.82
N ILE A 96 8.20 -7.55 20.93
CA ILE A 96 8.92 -7.05 19.75
C ILE A 96 8.03 -7.29 18.54
N GLN A 97 7.81 -6.23 17.76
CA GLN A 97 7.05 -6.28 16.51
C GLN A 97 7.97 -5.87 15.37
N ASN A 98 8.30 -6.83 14.51
CA ASN A 98 9.11 -6.62 13.31
C ASN A 98 8.20 -6.22 12.15
N GLU A 99 8.51 -5.11 11.49
CA GLU A 99 7.67 -4.58 10.43
C GLU A 99 8.24 -4.83 9.04
N ILE A 100 7.33 -5.26 8.17
CA ILE A 100 7.60 -5.48 6.75
C ILE A 100 7.22 -4.23 5.95
N THR A 101 8.07 -3.85 4.99
CA THR A 101 7.87 -2.70 4.11
C THR A 101 7.25 -3.11 2.77
N SER A 102 6.59 -2.16 2.11
CA SER A 102 6.08 -2.33 0.75
C SER A 102 7.20 -2.62 -0.25
N SER A 103 8.36 -1.98 -0.07
CA SER A 103 9.55 -2.21 -0.90
C SER A 103 10.07 -3.64 -0.78
N PHE A 104 10.15 -4.19 0.43
CA PHE A 104 10.56 -5.57 0.67
C PHE A 104 9.59 -6.56 0.01
N ILE A 105 8.28 -6.40 0.25
CA ILE A 105 7.24 -7.22 -0.38
C ILE A 105 7.34 -7.16 -1.90
N LYS A 106 7.39 -5.96 -2.46
CA LYS A 106 7.45 -5.73 -3.91
C LYS A 106 8.68 -6.42 -4.52
N ASN A 107 9.86 -6.21 -3.94
CA ASN A 107 11.11 -6.78 -4.45
C ASN A 107 11.10 -8.30 -4.41
N CYS A 108 10.71 -8.89 -3.27
CA CYS A 108 10.62 -10.34 -3.12
C CYS A 108 9.57 -10.93 -4.08
N TYR A 109 8.38 -10.34 -4.16
CA TYR A 109 7.30 -10.83 -5.00
C TYR A 109 7.67 -10.82 -6.49
N HIS A 110 8.30 -9.74 -6.97
CA HIS A 110 8.79 -9.66 -8.35
C HIS A 110 9.92 -10.67 -8.60
N LYS A 111 10.90 -10.77 -7.70
CA LYS A 111 12.04 -11.68 -7.85
C LYS A 111 11.59 -13.14 -7.84
N LEU A 112 10.75 -13.54 -6.89
CA LEU A 112 10.15 -14.88 -6.86
C LEU A 112 9.32 -15.17 -8.11
N GLY A 113 8.54 -14.19 -8.59
CA GLY A 113 7.78 -14.32 -9.83
C GLY A 113 8.66 -14.56 -11.05
N SER A 114 9.82 -13.88 -11.13
CA SER A 114 10.75 -14.03 -12.24
C SER A 114 11.25 -15.47 -12.42
N TYR A 115 11.37 -16.24 -11.33
CA TYR A 115 11.79 -17.64 -11.35
C TYR A 115 10.68 -18.63 -11.74
N LEU A 116 9.41 -18.20 -11.65
CA LEU A 116 8.25 -19.01 -12.04
C LEU A 116 7.94 -18.90 -13.54
N HIS A 117 8.39 -17.84 -14.19
CA HIS A 117 8.18 -17.65 -15.62
C HIS A 117 9.04 -18.59 -16.48
N VAL A 118 8.53 -18.91 -17.66
CA VAL A 118 9.34 -19.57 -18.70
C VAL A 118 10.37 -18.57 -19.18
N PRO A 119 11.67 -18.86 -19.05
CA PRO A 119 12.69 -17.88 -19.37
C PRO A 119 12.85 -17.76 -20.89
N ILE A 120 13.06 -16.53 -21.37
CA ILE A 120 13.24 -16.22 -22.81
C ILE A 120 14.61 -16.71 -23.32
N LYS A 121 15.57 -16.92 -22.41
CA LYS A 121 16.88 -17.53 -22.66
C LYS A 121 17.12 -18.59 -21.58
N GLU A 122 17.81 -19.69 -21.89
CA GLU A 122 18.12 -20.72 -20.90
C GLU A 122 18.86 -20.11 -19.68
N ILE A 123 18.25 -20.19 -18.51
CA ILE A 123 18.86 -19.75 -17.25
C ILE A 123 19.63 -20.94 -16.67
N ASN A 124 20.96 -20.93 -16.79
CA ASN A 124 21.84 -22.00 -16.32
C ASN A 124 22.24 -21.91 -14.82
N ASN A 125 21.68 -20.98 -14.03
CA ASN A 125 22.10 -20.78 -12.63
C ASN A 125 21.11 -21.31 -11.58
N LYS A 126 21.01 -22.65 -11.47
CA LYS A 126 20.29 -23.33 -10.37
C LYS A 126 20.82 -22.94 -8.98
N SER A 127 22.15 -22.78 -8.82
CA SER A 127 22.77 -22.53 -7.51
C SER A 127 22.41 -21.15 -6.92
N ASP A 128 22.18 -20.16 -7.78
CA ASP A 128 21.81 -18.80 -7.38
C ASP A 128 20.37 -18.74 -6.83
N LEU A 129 19.44 -19.46 -7.47
CA LEU A 129 18.05 -19.56 -7.00
C LEU A 129 17.98 -20.18 -5.60
N HIS A 130 18.55 -21.37 -5.42
CA HIS A 130 18.47 -22.09 -4.16
C HIS A 130 19.03 -21.25 -3.00
N THR A 131 20.19 -20.62 -3.22
CA THR A 131 20.86 -19.77 -2.22
C THR A 131 20.01 -18.53 -1.89
N TYR A 132 19.40 -17.91 -2.89
CA TYR A 132 18.46 -16.80 -2.67
C TYR A 132 17.26 -17.22 -1.82
N LEU A 133 16.65 -18.37 -2.10
CA LEU A 133 15.48 -18.86 -1.37
C LEU A 133 15.82 -19.17 0.09
N VAL A 134 16.96 -19.81 0.35
CA VAL A 134 17.42 -20.08 1.73
C VAL A 134 17.60 -18.76 2.49
N LYS A 135 18.28 -17.77 1.92
CA LYS A 135 18.44 -16.44 2.56
C LYS A 135 17.09 -15.78 2.84
N LEU A 136 16.19 -15.79 1.85
CA LEU A 136 14.87 -15.19 2.00
C LEU A 136 14.05 -15.87 3.10
N THR A 137 14.17 -17.20 3.28
CA THR A 137 13.46 -17.89 4.38
C THR A 137 13.93 -17.38 5.75
N GLU A 138 15.21 -17.11 5.93
CA GLU A 138 15.74 -16.53 7.17
C GLU A 138 15.29 -15.08 7.37
N GLU A 139 15.27 -14.28 6.30
CA GLU A 139 14.79 -12.89 6.35
C GLU A 139 13.30 -12.79 6.70
N ILE A 140 12.48 -13.78 6.33
CA ILE A 140 11.03 -13.76 6.60
C ILE A 140 10.68 -14.16 8.04
N LYS A 141 11.49 -15.02 8.69
CA LYS A 141 11.20 -15.57 10.02
C LYS A 141 10.82 -14.52 11.07
N PRO A 142 11.56 -13.39 11.23
CA PRO A 142 11.24 -12.39 12.25
C PRO A 142 9.83 -11.82 12.16
N TYR A 143 9.25 -11.75 10.95
CA TYR A 143 7.90 -11.22 10.73
C TYR A 143 6.79 -12.22 11.12
N LEU A 144 7.10 -13.52 11.07
CA LEU A 144 6.15 -14.57 11.41
C LEU A 144 5.94 -14.69 12.92
N ASP A 145 6.90 -14.24 13.71
CA ASP A 145 6.88 -14.34 15.17
C ASP A 145 6.25 -13.13 15.87
N ASN A 146 5.75 -12.17 15.10
CA ASN A 146 4.93 -11.08 15.64
C ASN A 146 3.71 -11.63 16.39
N GLU A 147 3.67 -11.40 17.70
CA GLU A 147 2.52 -11.74 18.55
C GLU A 147 1.34 -10.79 18.37
N VAL A 148 1.61 -9.52 18.03
CA VAL A 148 0.60 -8.47 17.92
C VAL A 148 0.98 -7.49 16.81
N TYR A 149 -0.03 -6.85 16.23
CA TYR A 149 0.15 -5.66 15.41
C TYR A 149 -0.44 -4.45 16.14
N SER A 150 0.42 -3.57 16.65
CA SER A 150 -0.01 -2.31 17.23
C SER A 150 -0.43 -1.32 16.15
N THR A 151 -1.69 -0.89 16.22
CA THR A 151 -2.31 0.09 15.33
C THR A 151 -2.68 1.39 16.05
N MET A 152 -2.12 1.65 17.24
CA MET A 152 -2.43 2.85 18.03
C MET A 152 -2.07 4.13 17.27
N ALA A 153 -3.09 4.87 16.83
CA ALA A 153 -2.94 6.11 16.08
C ALA A 153 -4.18 6.97 16.23
N LYS A 154 -3.99 8.30 16.24
CA LYS A 154 -5.08 9.25 16.05
C LYS A 154 -5.46 9.24 14.57
N VAL A 155 -6.75 9.25 14.26
CA VAL A 155 -7.21 9.11 12.89
C VAL A 155 -8.23 10.18 12.52
N ASN A 156 -8.18 10.61 11.26
CA ASN A 156 -9.16 11.47 10.63
C ASN A 156 -10.01 10.65 9.65
N LYS A 157 -11.32 10.89 9.66
CA LYS A 157 -12.26 10.27 8.72
C LYS A 157 -12.62 11.27 7.64
N PHE A 158 -12.53 10.83 6.40
CA PHE A 158 -12.91 11.59 5.23
C PHE A 158 -13.95 10.83 4.43
N LYS A 159 -14.70 11.57 3.62
CA LYS A 159 -15.65 11.01 2.67
C LYS A 159 -15.24 11.42 1.26
N CYS A 160 -15.07 10.45 0.38
CA CYS A 160 -14.88 10.74 -1.04
C CYS A 160 -16.10 11.50 -1.56
N SER A 161 -15.90 12.54 -2.36
CA SER A 161 -16.99 13.35 -2.92
C SER A 161 -17.96 12.51 -3.77
N GLU A 162 -19.17 13.03 -3.99
CA GLU A 162 -20.18 12.41 -4.87
C GLU A 162 -19.69 12.24 -6.31
N LYS A 163 -18.79 13.11 -6.77
CA LYS A 163 -18.11 12.99 -8.08
C LYS A 163 -17.05 11.88 -8.12
N GLY A 164 -16.73 11.29 -6.96
CA GLY A 164 -15.85 10.13 -6.80
C GLY A 164 -16.63 8.84 -6.54
N CYS A 165 -16.20 8.04 -5.56
CA CYS A 165 -16.89 6.79 -5.19
C CYS A 165 -17.81 6.91 -3.98
N ASN A 166 -17.92 8.10 -3.36
CA ASN A 166 -18.73 8.34 -2.15
C ASN A 166 -18.36 7.47 -0.91
N GLN A 167 -17.25 6.74 -0.96
CA GLN A 167 -16.78 5.88 0.14
C GLN A 167 -16.03 6.69 1.19
N GLU A 168 -16.23 6.31 2.44
CA GLU A 168 -15.41 6.81 3.55
C GLU A 168 -14.01 6.19 3.50
N PHE A 169 -13.02 6.97 3.91
CA PHE A 169 -11.66 6.49 4.07
C PHE A 169 -10.99 7.22 5.24
N ILE A 170 -10.07 6.52 5.89
CA ILE A 170 -9.40 7.00 7.11
C ILE A 170 -7.95 7.36 6.77
N ARG A 171 -7.37 8.32 7.50
CA ARG A 171 -5.92 8.61 7.52
C ARG A 171 -5.44 8.80 8.94
N ASN A 172 -4.19 8.47 9.23
CA ASN A 172 -3.55 8.87 10.48
C ASN A 172 -3.45 10.42 10.52
N ALA A 173 -3.71 11.01 11.69
CA ALA A 173 -3.57 12.45 11.89
C ALA A 173 -2.13 12.92 11.68
N ASP A 174 -1.14 12.11 12.05
CA ASP A 174 0.29 12.40 11.89
C ASP A 174 0.76 12.25 10.43
N SER A 175 -0.07 11.65 9.56
CA SER A 175 0.24 11.44 8.14
C SER A 175 -0.33 12.53 7.22
N ILE A 176 -0.98 13.55 7.77
CA ILE A 176 -1.61 14.62 6.97
C ILE A 176 -1.18 16.00 7.47
N LYS A 177 -0.97 16.92 6.53
CA LYS A 177 -0.70 18.34 6.78
C LYS A 177 -1.61 19.20 5.90
N VAL A 178 -1.87 20.42 6.35
CA VAL A 178 -2.62 21.39 5.53
C VAL A 178 -1.87 21.63 4.22
N GLY A 179 -2.59 21.51 3.10
CA GLY A 179 -2.02 21.61 1.76
C GLY A 179 -1.61 20.27 1.13
N ASP A 180 -1.52 19.19 1.91
CA ASP A 180 -1.20 17.87 1.36
C ASP A 180 -2.28 17.40 0.39
N ILE A 181 -1.85 16.68 -0.65
CA ILE A 181 -2.73 15.99 -1.58
C ILE A 181 -2.83 14.53 -1.14
N ILE A 182 -4.05 14.12 -0.79
CA ILE A 182 -4.38 12.74 -0.47
C ILE A 182 -5.28 12.15 -1.55
N SER A 183 -5.21 10.84 -1.73
CA SER A 183 -6.01 10.13 -2.72
C SER A 183 -7.03 9.18 -2.07
N CYS A 184 -8.17 9.02 -2.72
CA CYS A 184 -9.14 8.00 -2.36
C CYS A 184 -8.50 6.61 -2.52
N PHE A 185 -8.60 5.78 -1.49
CA PHE A 185 -8.03 4.43 -1.52
C PHE A 185 -8.69 3.50 -2.53
N ASN A 186 -9.93 3.76 -2.97
CA ASN A 186 -10.55 2.92 -3.98
C ASN A 186 -9.74 2.96 -5.28
N PRO A 187 -9.17 1.83 -5.75
CA PRO A 187 -8.32 1.78 -6.94
C PRO A 187 -9.02 2.21 -8.21
N ASN A 188 -10.35 2.12 -8.25
CA ASN A 188 -11.16 2.52 -9.40
C ASN A 188 -11.54 4.00 -9.37
N CYS A 189 -11.41 4.67 -8.22
CA CYS A 189 -11.72 6.09 -8.08
C CYS A 189 -10.47 6.96 -8.24
N LYS A 190 -9.47 6.74 -7.38
CA LYS A 190 -8.23 7.54 -7.31
C LYS A 190 -8.43 9.07 -7.27
N ALA A 191 -9.61 9.54 -6.83
CA ALA A 191 -9.87 10.96 -6.70
C ALA A 191 -8.90 11.60 -5.69
N GLU A 192 -8.39 12.78 -6.03
CA GLU A 192 -7.42 13.51 -5.22
C GLU A 192 -8.07 14.67 -4.49
N TYR A 193 -7.61 14.93 -3.27
CA TYR A 193 -8.15 15.96 -2.39
C TYR A 193 -7.02 16.72 -1.72
N ILE A 194 -7.19 18.03 -1.60
CA ILE A 194 -6.32 18.91 -0.82
C ILE A 194 -6.85 18.96 0.62
N ILE A 195 -5.98 18.72 1.60
CA ILE A 195 -6.29 18.89 3.02
C ILE A 195 -6.40 20.37 3.35
N LYS A 196 -7.50 20.74 4.01
CA LYS A 196 -7.76 22.09 4.53
C LYS A 196 -8.07 22.02 6.02
N GLU A 197 -7.63 23.02 6.76
CA GLU A 197 -8.01 23.17 8.16
C GLU A 197 -9.44 23.73 8.25
N LYS A 198 -10.27 23.09 9.07
CA LYS A 198 -11.62 23.55 9.39
C LYS A 198 -11.62 24.30 10.72
N LYS A 199 -10.95 23.72 11.72
CA LYS A 199 -10.69 24.24 13.07
C LYS A 199 -9.37 23.66 13.56
N GLU A 200 -8.84 24.18 14.66
CA GLU A 200 -7.62 23.66 15.28
C GLU A 200 -7.71 22.13 15.46
N ASN A 201 -6.83 21.39 14.77
CA ASN A 201 -6.79 19.92 14.72
C ASN A 201 -8.03 19.21 14.12
N GLU A 202 -8.91 19.91 13.40
CA GLU A 202 -10.02 19.35 12.63
C GLU A 202 -9.82 19.66 11.13
N TYR A 203 -9.70 18.61 10.31
CA TYR A 203 -9.42 18.74 8.88
C TYR A 203 -10.65 18.47 8.01
N MET A 204 -10.72 19.15 6.87
CA MET A 204 -11.64 18.85 5.78
C MET A 204 -10.88 18.64 4.46
N THR A 205 -11.57 18.09 3.46
CA THR A 205 -11.00 17.86 2.13
C THR A 205 -11.72 18.70 1.09
N LYS A 206 -10.96 19.30 0.17
CA LYS A 206 -11.48 19.90 -1.07
C LYS A 206 -10.98 19.08 -2.24
N LEU A 207 -11.83 18.79 -3.22
CA LEU A 207 -11.41 18.09 -4.44
C LEU A 207 -10.26 18.86 -5.09
N HIS A 208 -9.18 18.16 -5.45
CA HIS A 208 -8.05 18.74 -6.17
C HIS A 208 -8.47 18.92 -7.64
N GLU A 209 -8.67 20.18 -8.04
CA GLU A 209 -9.16 20.56 -9.36
C GLU A 209 -8.19 21.56 -10.01
N ALA A 210 -7.92 21.36 -11.30
CA ALA A 210 -7.34 22.38 -12.17
C ALA A 210 -8.44 23.32 -12.64
N ILE A 211 -8.13 24.61 -12.67
CA ILE A 211 -9.01 25.65 -13.21
C ILE A 211 -8.55 25.95 -14.63
N ILE A 212 -9.45 25.80 -15.59
CA ILE A 212 -9.17 26.04 -17.01
C ILE A 212 -10.22 27.01 -17.52
N GLU A 213 -9.80 28.09 -18.16
CA GLU A 213 -10.73 29.04 -18.77
C GLU A 213 -11.37 28.46 -20.03
N CYS A 214 -12.69 28.57 -20.14
CA CYS A 214 -13.43 28.22 -21.35
C CYS A 214 -13.41 29.40 -22.33
N ASN A 215 -13.55 29.14 -23.63
CA ASN A 215 -13.71 30.20 -24.64
C ASN A 215 -14.94 31.10 -24.42
N CYS A 216 -15.91 30.69 -23.61
CA CYS A 216 -17.04 31.53 -23.21
C CYS A 216 -16.74 32.42 -21.99
N GLY A 217 -15.51 32.44 -21.49
CA GLY A 217 -15.06 33.21 -20.31
C GLY A 217 -15.36 32.56 -18.96
N ASN A 218 -16.04 31.42 -18.93
CA ASN A 218 -16.35 30.71 -17.67
C ASN A 218 -15.21 29.79 -17.24
N GLU A 219 -15.03 29.64 -15.93
CA GLU A 219 -14.07 28.71 -15.33
C GLU A 219 -14.56 27.25 -15.39
N MET A 220 -13.69 26.37 -15.89
CA MET A 220 -13.90 24.93 -15.90
C MET A 220 -13.05 24.29 -14.79
N HIS A 221 -13.72 23.75 -13.78
CA HIS A 221 -13.08 22.98 -12.72
C HIS A 221 -12.96 21.51 -13.15
N VAL A 222 -11.74 21.06 -13.40
CA VAL A 222 -11.44 19.70 -13.85
C VAL A 222 -10.63 18.98 -12.78
N ALA A 223 -11.15 17.86 -12.27
CA ALA A 223 -10.47 17.10 -11.23
C ALA A 223 -9.10 16.60 -11.70
N SER A 224 -8.04 16.92 -10.96
CA SER A 224 -6.64 16.71 -11.35
C SER A 224 -6.32 15.25 -11.65
N TYR A 225 -6.93 14.31 -10.93
CA TYR A 225 -6.75 12.87 -11.17
C TYR A 225 -7.22 12.42 -12.57
N LYS A 226 -8.17 13.13 -13.20
CA LYS A 226 -8.65 12.84 -14.55
C LYS A 226 -7.68 13.34 -15.63
N LEU A 227 -6.86 14.34 -15.30
CA LEU A 227 -5.82 14.89 -16.18
C LEU A 227 -4.55 14.04 -16.22
N LYS A 228 -4.45 13.00 -15.38
CA LYS A 228 -3.34 12.03 -15.43
C LYS A 228 -3.41 11.11 -16.66
N ASN A 229 -4.56 11.03 -17.31
CA ASN A 229 -4.71 10.32 -18.58
C ASN A 229 -4.21 11.22 -19.72
N ASP A 230 -3.60 10.63 -20.75
CA ASP A 230 -3.04 11.39 -21.88
C ASP A 230 -4.06 12.28 -22.59
N LYS A 231 -5.33 11.86 -22.57
CA LYS A 231 -6.46 12.59 -23.14
C LYS A 231 -7.65 12.54 -22.20
N TYR A 232 -8.25 13.70 -21.93
CA TYR A 232 -9.48 13.81 -21.17
C TYR A 232 -10.50 14.65 -21.93
N LEU A 233 -11.70 14.10 -22.13
CA LEU A 233 -12.81 14.81 -22.77
C LEU A 233 -13.60 15.56 -21.71
N TYR A 234 -13.76 16.86 -21.90
CA TYR A 234 -14.55 17.72 -21.04
C TYR A 234 -15.62 18.45 -21.86
N THR A 235 -16.82 18.62 -21.29
CA THR A 235 -17.88 19.43 -21.88
C THR A 235 -18.18 20.58 -20.94
N CYS A 236 -18.04 21.81 -21.41
CA CYS A 236 -18.40 22.99 -20.63
C CYS A 236 -19.91 22.96 -20.34
N LYS A 237 -20.28 23.17 -19.08
CA LYS A 237 -21.69 23.13 -18.66
C LYS A 237 -22.50 24.32 -19.19
N GLU A 238 -21.85 25.46 -19.38
CA GLU A 238 -22.49 26.71 -19.80
C GLU A 238 -22.69 26.78 -21.32
N CYS A 239 -21.63 26.60 -22.11
CA CYS A 239 -21.70 26.76 -23.57
C CYS A 239 -21.72 25.43 -24.35
N GLN A 240 -21.69 24.28 -23.67
CA GLN A 240 -21.69 22.93 -24.28
C GLN A 240 -20.51 22.62 -25.21
N SER A 241 -19.51 23.50 -25.29
CA SER A 241 -18.28 23.26 -26.05
C SER A 241 -17.54 22.04 -25.49
N LYS A 242 -17.04 21.20 -26.40
CA LYS A 242 -16.26 20.00 -26.08
C LYS A 242 -14.77 20.29 -26.20
N TYR A 243 -14.03 19.98 -25.15
CA TYR A 243 -12.59 20.14 -25.05
C TYR A 243 -11.91 18.79 -24.95
N VAL A 244 -10.78 18.64 -25.63
CA VAL A 244 -9.83 17.56 -25.40
C VAL A 244 -8.66 18.15 -24.64
N ILE A 245 -8.54 17.80 -23.36
CA ILE A 245 -7.43 18.23 -22.53
C ILE A 245 -6.33 17.17 -22.63
N THR A 246 -5.15 17.59 -23.06
CA THR A 246 -3.99 16.71 -23.24
C THR A 246 -2.81 17.20 -22.42
N LYS A 247 -2.03 16.27 -21.88
CA LYS A 247 -0.78 16.61 -21.21
C LYS A 247 0.28 16.94 -22.26
N ALA A 248 0.83 18.15 -22.21
CA ALA A 248 1.95 18.58 -23.05
C ALA A 248 3.16 18.89 -22.17
N TYR A 249 4.35 18.55 -22.65
CA TYR A 249 5.61 18.89 -22.01
C TYR A 249 6.20 20.07 -22.78
N LYS A 250 6.49 21.16 -22.07
CA LYS A 250 7.27 22.28 -22.61
C LYS A 250 8.66 22.20 -22.01
N MET A 251 9.68 22.06 -22.85
CA MET A 251 11.06 22.22 -22.45
C MET A 251 11.42 23.70 -22.61
N GLU A 252 11.88 24.31 -21.52
CA GLU A 252 12.46 25.66 -21.54
C GLU A 252 13.95 25.50 -21.22
N ILE A 253 14.81 26.11 -22.04
CA ILE A 253 16.25 26.15 -21.77
C ILE A 253 16.46 27.30 -20.80
N ASP A 254 16.89 26.96 -19.60
CA ASP A 254 17.30 27.93 -18.59
C ASP A 254 18.66 28.49 -19.00
N ASN A 255 18.67 29.75 -19.46
CA ASN A 255 19.91 30.45 -19.79
C ASN A 255 20.33 31.25 -18.55
N GLU A 256 20.91 30.57 -17.57
CA GLU A 256 21.74 31.22 -16.54
C GLU A 256 23.09 31.68 -17.11
#